data_AF-A0A533XJW7-F1
#
_entry.id   AF-A0A533XJW7-F1
#
_cell.length_a   1.000
_cell.length_b   1.000
_cell.length_c   1.000
_cell.angle_alpha   90.00
_cell.angle_beta   90.00
_cell.angle_gamma   90.00
#
_symmetry.space_group_name_H-M   'P 1'
#
loop_
_entity.id
_entity.type
_entity.pdbx_description
1 polymer ?
#
loop_
_entity_poly.entity_id
_entity_poly.type
_entity_poly.pdbx_seq_one_letter_code
_entity_poly.pdbx_strand_id
1 'polypeptide(L)'
;MVPVKSFMVPIEKFVTVDRDTDARQAAAVMRDRNIGSLFVTRGKEIIGIVTDTDMVRRLVAVGADASKTAIEQLMSAPIVTIEGISVSHARASWLG
;
A
#
# COMPACT_ATOMS: atom_id res chain seq x y z
N MET A 1 -25.55 -3.85 -11.85
CA MET A 1 -24.37 -4.30 -11.07
C MET A 1 -23.14 -3.67 -11.71
N VAL A 2 -22.38 -2.84 -10.99
CA VAL A 2 -21.20 -2.13 -11.55
C VAL A 2 -19.92 -2.86 -11.13
N PRO A 3 -18.98 -3.16 -12.05
CA PRO A 3 -17.71 -3.80 -11.70
C PRO A 3 -16.86 -2.95 -10.75
N VAL A 4 -16.18 -3.56 -9.76
CA VAL A 4 -15.26 -2.89 -8.82
C VAL A 4 -14.16 -2.14 -9.56
N LYS A 5 -13.65 -2.69 -10.67
CA LYS A 5 -12.66 -2.03 -11.52
C LYS A 5 -13.07 -0.63 -11.99
N SER A 6 -14.38 -0.34 -12.03
CA SER A 6 -14.90 0.97 -12.45
C SER A 6 -14.69 2.06 -11.40
N PHE A 7 -14.37 1.68 -10.16
CA PHE A 7 -14.09 2.58 -9.03
C PHE A 7 -12.62 2.53 -8.60
N MET A 8 -11.84 1.59 -9.12
CA MET A 8 -10.42 1.45 -8.79
C MET A 8 -9.57 2.48 -9.52
N VAL A 9 -8.45 2.87 -8.92
CA VAL A 9 -7.41 3.62 -9.62
C VAL A 9 -6.86 2.73 -10.74
N PRO A 10 -6.76 3.24 -11.98
CA PRO A 10 -6.14 2.48 -13.07
C PRO A 10 -4.69 2.09 -12.75
N ILE A 11 -4.27 0.90 -13.18
CA ILE A 11 -2.96 0.32 -12.83
C ILE A 11 -1.81 1.23 -13.27
N GLU A 12 -1.94 1.89 -14.42
CA GLU A 12 -0.95 2.84 -14.95
C GLU A 12 -0.76 4.09 -14.07
N LYS A 13 -1.67 4.33 -13.12
CA LYS A 13 -1.59 5.44 -12.15
C LYS A 13 -1.15 4.98 -10.77
N PHE A 14 -0.77 3.71 -10.60
CA PHE A 14 -0.24 3.23 -9.34
C PHE A 14 1.04 3.97 -8.98
N VAL A 15 1.08 4.47 -7.74
CA VAL A 15 2.29 5.07 -7.19
C VAL A 15 3.09 3.96 -6.52
N THR A 16 4.33 3.81 -6.97
CA THR A 16 5.25 2.79 -6.50
C THR A 16 6.46 3.41 -5.81
N VAL A 17 7.07 2.63 -4.93
CA VAL A 17 8.42 2.88 -4.38
C VAL A 17 9.25 1.60 -4.47
N ASP A 18 10.57 1.74 -4.53
CA ASP A 18 11.48 0.58 -4.47
C ASP A 18 11.52 0.02 -3.04
N ARG A 19 11.69 -1.30 -2.90
CA ARG A 19 11.76 -2.03 -1.62
C ARG A 19 12.75 -1.43 -0.61
N ASP A 20 13.84 -0.85 -1.10
CA ASP A 20 14.92 -0.29 -0.29
C ASP A 20 14.67 1.18 0.09
N THR A 21 13.60 1.80 -0.43
CA THR A 21 13.18 3.16 -0.06
C THR A 21 12.92 3.22 1.44
N ASP A 22 13.49 4.21 2.13
CA ASP A 22 13.26 4.37 3.55
C ASP A 22 11.83 4.84 3.86
N ALA A 23 11.35 4.52 5.06
CA ALA A 23 9.98 4.79 5.47
C ALA A 23 9.66 6.29 5.51
N ARG A 24 10.63 7.17 5.78
CA ARG A 24 10.44 8.62 5.73
C ARG A 24 10.20 9.10 4.30
N GLN A 25 10.97 8.63 3.33
CA GLN A 25 10.79 8.98 1.92
C GLN A 25 9.44 8.49 1.41
N ALA A 26 9.06 7.26 1.75
CA ALA A 26 7.76 6.71 1.38
C ALA A 26 6.60 7.52 1.98
N ALA A 27 6.69 7.93 3.25
CA ALA A 27 5.71 8.82 3.87
C ALA A 27 5.64 10.19 3.17
N ALA A 28 6.77 10.73 2.73
CA ALA A 28 6.80 11.97 1.95
C ALA A 28 6.08 11.81 0.61
N VAL A 29 6.29 10.69 -0.11
CA VAL A 29 5.56 10.39 -1.35
C VAL A 29 4.06 10.30 -1.09
N MET A 30 3.63 9.62 -0.03
CA MET A 30 2.21 9.53 0.37
C MET A 30 1.61 10.92 0.61
N ARG A 31 2.29 11.77 1.39
CA ARG A 31 1.89 13.15 1.66
C ARG A 31 1.79 13.98 0.38
N ASP A 32 2.84 13.99 -0.43
CA ASP A 32 2.95 14.86 -1.61
C ASP A 32 1.96 14.46 -2.72
N ARG A 33 1.58 13.18 -2.77
CA ARG A 33 0.57 12.65 -3.69
C ARG A 33 -0.84 12.61 -3.09
N ASN A 34 -1.01 12.93 -1.81
CA ASN A 34 -2.26 12.83 -1.06
C ASN A 34 -2.92 11.43 -1.17
N ILE A 35 -2.12 10.38 -0.91
CA ILE A 35 -2.53 8.97 -0.92
C ILE A 35 -2.06 8.27 0.35
N GLY A 36 -2.79 7.26 0.82
CA GLY A 36 -2.44 6.51 2.04
C GLY A 36 -1.82 5.12 1.80
N SER A 37 -1.47 4.79 0.56
CA SER A 37 -0.90 3.48 0.20
C SER A 37 0.06 3.58 -0.97
N LEU A 38 1.12 2.78 -0.94
CA LEU A 38 2.11 2.65 -2.00
C LEU A 38 2.32 1.18 -2.34
N PHE A 39 2.46 0.90 -3.63
CA PHE A 39 2.96 -0.39 -4.08
C PHE A 39 4.48 -0.45 -3.92
N VAL A 40 4.96 -1.57 -3.41
CA VAL A 40 6.39 -1.81 -3.19
C VAL A 40 6.92 -2.68 -4.32
N THR A 41 8.04 -2.26 -4.90
CA THR A 41 8.61 -2.91 -6.08
C THR A 41 10.00 -3.47 -5.83
N ARG A 42 10.35 -4.53 -6.57
CA ARG A 42 11.71 -5.01 -6.76
C ARG A 42 12.02 -4.95 -8.24
N GLY A 43 12.74 -3.91 -8.65
CA GLY A 43 12.87 -3.60 -10.07
C GLY A 43 11.52 -3.29 -10.71
N LYS A 44 11.04 -4.15 -11.63
CA LYS A 44 9.76 -3.95 -12.33
C LYS A 44 8.58 -4.72 -11.72
N GLU A 45 8.85 -5.58 -10.74
CA GLU A 45 7.84 -6.42 -10.12
C GLU A 45 7.25 -5.74 -8.89
N ILE A 46 5.92 -5.75 -8.77
CA ILE A 46 5.24 -5.35 -7.54
C ILE A 46 5.26 -6.55 -6.58
N ILE A 47 5.89 -6.38 -5.42
CA ILE A 47 6.09 -7.45 -4.43
C ILE A 47 5.26 -7.28 -3.17
N GLY A 48 4.66 -6.10 -2.95
CA GLY A 48 3.91 -5.81 -1.73
C GLY A 48 3.19 -4.46 -1.77
N ILE A 49 2.46 -4.18 -0.71
CA ILE A 49 1.80 -2.90 -0.49
C ILE A 49 2.10 -2.42 0.93
N VAL A 50 2.34 -1.12 1.09
CA VAL A 50 2.46 -0.47 2.40
C VAL A 50 1.43 0.63 2.52
N THR A 51 0.82 0.74 3.70
CA THR A 51 -0.21 1.74 4.01
C THR A 51 0.18 2.60 5.21
N ASP A 52 -0.50 3.73 5.40
CA ASP A 52 -0.36 4.54 6.63
C ASP A 52 -0.59 3.71 7.91
N THR A 53 -1.47 2.70 7.84
CA THR A 53 -1.72 1.81 8.98
C THR A 53 -0.50 0.94 9.30
N ASP A 54 0.21 0.45 8.29
CA ASP A 54 1.47 -0.29 8.49
C ASP A 54 2.55 0.64 9.06
N MET A 55 2.65 1.86 8.56
CA MET A 55 3.58 2.89 9.08
C MET A 55 3.32 3.17 10.56
N VAL A 56 2.07 3.39 10.95
CA VAL A 56 1.73 3.66 12.36
C VAL A 56 2.02 2.43 13.23
N ARG A 57 1.57 1.24 12.81
CA ARG A 57 1.63 0.04 13.66
C ARG A 57 2.99 -0.63 13.74
N ARG A 58 3.79 -0.56 12.67
CA ARG A 58 5.04 -1.33 12.54
C ARG A 58 6.30 -0.46 12.60
N LEU A 59 6.18 0.86 12.41
CA LEU A 59 7.29 1.81 12.55
C LEU A 59 7.11 2.69 13.78
N VAL A 60 6.02 3.45 13.85
CA VAL A 60 5.81 4.43 14.93
C VAL A 60 5.59 3.75 16.28
N ALA A 61 4.70 2.76 16.35
CA ALA A 61 4.36 2.09 17.60
C ALA A 61 5.54 1.37 18.27
N VAL A 62 6.57 1.01 17.50
CA VAL A 62 7.79 0.36 17.99
C VAL A 62 8.97 1.34 18.16
N GLY A 63 8.77 2.62 17.83
CA GLY A 63 9.81 3.66 17.95
C GLY A 63 10.98 3.49 16.98
N ALA A 64 10.76 2.89 15.81
CA ALA A 64 11.82 2.68 14.82
C ALA A 64 12.18 3.97 14.07
N ASP A 65 13.44 4.08 13.65
CA ASP A 65 13.95 5.21 12.87
C ASP A 65 13.46 5.12 11.42
N ALA A 66 12.60 6.08 11.03
CA ALA A 66 12.00 6.14 9.70
C ALA A 66 13.03 6.29 8.57
N SER A 67 14.20 6.87 8.86
CA SER A 67 15.28 7.07 7.87
C SER A 67 16.20 5.86 7.72
N LYS A 68 16.04 4.84 8.56
CA LYS A 68 16.85 3.60 8.53
C LYS A 68 16.03 2.34 8.27
N THR A 69 14.71 2.48 8.26
CA THR A 69 13.79 1.35 8.05
C THR A 69 13.38 1.32 6.58
N ALA A 70 13.75 0.26 5.87
CA ALA A 70 13.31 0.05 4.49
C ALA A 70 11.83 -0.33 4.45
N ILE A 71 11.11 0.13 3.42
CA ILE A 71 9.66 -0.12 3.27
C ILE A 71 9.33 -1.61 3.17
N GLU A 72 10.22 -2.44 2.62
CA GLU A 72 10.01 -3.89 2.60
C GLU A 72 9.78 -4.50 3.98
N GLN A 73 10.35 -3.91 5.03
CA GLN A 73 10.18 -4.39 6.41
C GLN A 73 8.77 -4.07 6.95
N LEU A 74 8.08 -3.08 6.36
CA LEU A 74 6.78 -2.60 6.80
C LEU A 74 5.63 -3.13 5.94
N MET A 75 5.90 -3.49 4.69
CA MET A 75 4.88 -3.87 3.72
C MET A 75 4.13 -5.16 4.12
N SER A 76 2.96 -5.35 3.51
CA SER A 76 2.27 -6.64 3.49
C SER A 76 2.55 -7.34 2.16
N ALA A 77 2.91 -8.62 2.23
CA ALA A 77 3.24 -9.46 1.09
C ALA A 77 2.88 -10.94 1.37
N PRO A 78 2.53 -11.74 0.35
CA PRO A 78 2.33 -11.34 -1.05
C PRO A 78 1.06 -10.48 -1.20
N ILE A 79 0.95 -9.73 -2.31
CA ILE A 79 -0.28 -8.98 -2.60
C ILE A 79 -1.43 -9.95 -2.84
N VAL A 80 -2.52 -9.75 -2.10
CA VAL A 80 -3.79 -10.40 -2.40
C VAL A 80 -4.52 -9.54 -3.44
N THR A 81 -4.75 -10.10 -4.62
CA THR A 81 -5.47 -9.44 -5.71
C THR A 81 -6.89 -9.98 -5.84
N ILE A 82 -7.74 -9.18 -6.48
CA ILE A 82 -9.13 -9.55 -6.76
C ILE A 82 -9.35 -9.43 -8.26
N GLU A 83 -9.81 -10.52 -8.88
CA GLU A 83 -10.27 -10.51 -10.28
C GLU A 83 -11.81 -10.45 -10.33
N GLY A 84 -12.36 -9.55 -11.17
CA GLY A 84 -13.75 -9.65 -11.64
C GLY A 84 -14.89 -9.38 -10.65
N ILE A 85 -14.66 -8.83 -9.44
CA ILE A 85 -15.75 -8.57 -8.49
C ILE A 85 -16.59 -7.35 -8.90
N SER A 86 -17.89 -7.41 -8.65
CA SER A 86 -18.84 -6.30 -8.78
C SER A 86 -19.16 -5.61 -7.44
N VAL A 87 -19.27 -4.28 -7.43
CA VAL A 87 -19.71 -3.51 -6.26
C VAL A 87 -21.22 -3.54 -6.19
N SER A 88 -21.75 -4.48 -5.42
CA SER A 88 -23.11 -4.43 -4.88
C SER A 88 -23.17 -4.73 -3.38
N HIS A 89 -22.10 -5.30 -2.81
CA HIS A 89 -22.04 -5.81 -1.42
C HIS A 89 -20.75 -5.43 -0.67
N ALA A 90 -20.00 -4.41 -1.07
CA ALA A 90 -18.71 -4.06 -0.45
C ALA A 90 -18.82 -3.42 0.96
N ARG A 91 -19.88 -3.71 1.72
CA ARG A 91 -19.98 -3.44 3.17
C ARG A 91 -20.15 -4.77 3.89
N ALA A 92 -19.36 -4.95 4.96
CA ALA A 92 -19.44 -6.01 5.97
C ALA A 92 -18.70 -7.34 5.68
N SER A 93 -17.37 -7.33 5.83
CA SER A 93 -16.64 -8.50 6.33
C SER A 93 -15.40 -8.17 7.18
N TRP A 94 -15.12 -6.89 7.46
CA TRP A 94 -14.01 -6.42 8.32
C TRP A 94 -14.47 -6.00 9.72
N LEU A 95 -15.49 -6.68 10.25
CA LEU A 95 -15.83 -6.68 11.68
C LEU A 95 -16.00 -8.15 12.07
N GLY A 96 -14.87 -8.76 12.41
CA GLY A 96 -14.75 -10.08 13.02
C GLY A 96 -13.51 -10.07 13.89
#